data_AF-A0A936TPR5-F1
#
_entry.id   AF-A0A936TPR5-F1
#
_cell.length_a   1.000
_cell.length_b   1.000
_cell.length_c   1.000
_cell.angle_alpha   90.00
_cell.angle_beta   90.00
_cell.angle_gamma   90.00
#
_symmetry.space_group_name_H-M   'P 1'
#
loop_
_entity.id
_entity.type
_entity.pdbx_description
1 polymer ?
#
loop_
_entity_poly.entity_id
_entity_poly.type
_entity_poly.pdbx_seq_one_letter_code
_entity_poly.pdbx_strand_id
1 'polypeptide(L)'
;MPRNPFDAYQDVERATLTGRGLEAMVLNKAVAMLQNVLNRWDEPDHEALLEEALRYNQRLWTFFQVELSADDNPLPRALRENLLSLSVFVDNRTFELMTNPAPEKLDILITINKNIAAGLRDQAADTIGQDG
;
A
#
# COMPACT_ATOMS: atom_id res chain seq x y z
N MET A 1 0.23 -20.40 35.74
CA MET A 1 -0.58 -20.91 34.60
C MET A 1 0.29 -20.78 33.35
N PRO A 2 0.66 -21.86 32.66
CA PRO A 2 1.38 -21.73 31.39
C PRO A 2 0.43 -21.11 30.34
N ARG A 3 0.93 -20.15 29.54
CA ARG A 3 0.17 -19.62 28.39
C ARG A 3 -0.20 -20.79 27.47
N ASN A 4 -1.47 -20.91 27.13
CA ASN A 4 -1.93 -21.90 26.17
C ASN A 4 -1.31 -21.54 24.80
N PRO A 5 -0.63 -22.46 24.11
CA PRO A 5 -0.06 -22.21 22.78
C PRO A 5 -1.09 -21.66 21.79
N PHE A 6 -2.35 -22.07 21.91
CA PHE A 6 -3.45 -21.57 21.08
C PHE A 6 -3.72 -20.05 21.26
N ASP A 7 -3.52 -19.50 22.46
CA ASP A 7 -3.74 -18.06 22.69
C ASP A 7 -2.67 -17.22 21.98
N ALA A 8 -1.43 -17.71 21.91
CA ALA A 8 -0.33 -17.02 21.22
C ALA A 8 -0.50 -17.01 19.69
N TYR A 9 -1.08 -18.06 19.12
CA TYR A 9 -1.41 -18.09 17.68
C TYR A 9 -2.54 -17.11 17.34
N GLN A 10 -3.60 -17.04 18.16
CA GLN A 10 -4.70 -16.09 17.95
C GLN A 10 -4.27 -14.62 18.07
N ASP A 11 -3.34 -14.31 18.97
CA ASP A 11 -2.81 -12.95 19.13
C ASP A 11 -1.97 -12.51 17.91
N VAL A 12 -1.16 -13.41 17.36
CA VAL A 12 -0.36 -13.16 16.14
C VAL A 12 -1.26 -12.96 14.92
N GLU A 13 -2.30 -13.78 14.78
CA GLU A 13 -3.27 -13.69 13.70
C GLU A 13 -4.06 -12.38 13.74
N ARG A 14 -4.56 -11.98 14.92
CA ARG A 14 -5.24 -10.68 15.10
C ARG A 14 -4.33 -9.49 14.85
N ALA A 15 -3.08 -9.54 15.29
CA ALA A 15 -2.11 -8.49 15.03
C ALA A 15 -1.83 -8.35 13.53
N THR A 16 -1.69 -9.47 12.82
CA THR A 16 -1.48 -9.52 11.36
C THR A 16 -2.68 -8.98 10.59
N LEU A 17 -3.91 -9.35 10.99
CA LEU A 17 -5.15 -8.84 10.39
C LEU A 17 -5.32 -7.34 10.62
N THR A 18 -4.98 -6.86 11.81
CA THR A 18 -4.99 -5.42 12.13
C THR A 18 -3.97 -4.66 11.29
N GLY A 19 -2.78 -5.24 11.08
CA GLY A 19 -1.76 -4.72 10.18
C GLY A 19 -2.26 -4.57 8.75
N ARG A 20 -2.85 -5.63 8.18
CA ARG A 20 -3.36 -5.63 6.79
C ARG A 20 -4.51 -4.66 6.56
N GLY A 21 -5.41 -4.53 7.54
CA GLY A 21 -6.48 -3.53 7.51
C GLY A 21 -5.91 -2.11 7.46
N LEU A 22 -4.89 -1.82 8.28
CA LEU A 22 -4.21 -0.54 8.29
C LEU A 22 -3.47 -0.27 6.97
N GLU A 23 -2.77 -1.27 6.41
CA GLU A 23 -2.10 -1.19 5.11
C GLU A 23 -3.08 -0.83 3.98
N ALA A 24 -4.24 -1.49 3.93
CA ALA A 24 -5.28 -1.19 2.95
C ALA A 24 -5.85 0.24 3.14
N MET A 25 -5.97 0.73 4.37
CA MET A 25 -6.41 2.10 4.64
C MET A 25 -5.43 3.16 4.13
N VAL A 26 -4.13 2.98 4.38
CA VAL A 26 -3.10 3.94 3.93
C VAL A 26 -2.95 3.93 2.41
N LEU A 27 -3.09 2.78 1.75
CA LEU A 27 -3.16 2.70 0.29
C LEU A 27 -4.38 3.42 -0.28
N ASN A 28 -5.56 3.24 0.33
CA ASN A 28 -6.77 3.96 -0.09
C ASN A 28 -6.65 5.48 0.12
N LYS A 29 -5.92 5.91 1.15
CA LYS A 29 -5.59 7.34 1.32
C LYS A 29 -4.71 7.85 0.19
N ALA A 30 -3.67 7.11 -0.23
CA ALA A 30 -2.85 7.48 -1.38
C ALA A 30 -3.71 7.61 -2.66
N VAL A 31 -4.61 6.65 -2.89
CA VAL A 31 -5.57 6.67 -3.99
C VAL A 31 -6.42 7.95 -3.97
N ALA A 32 -7.03 8.27 -2.82
CA ALA A 32 -7.88 9.44 -2.70
C ALA A 32 -7.11 10.75 -2.97
N MET A 33 -5.87 10.85 -2.48
CA MET A 33 -5.02 12.01 -2.72
C MET A 33 -4.66 12.17 -4.21
N LEU A 34 -4.23 11.08 -4.88
CA LEU A 34 -3.89 11.11 -6.31
C LEU A 34 -5.12 11.40 -7.18
N GLN A 35 -6.30 10.86 -6.83
CA GLN A 35 -7.55 11.18 -7.52
C GLN A 35 -7.99 12.63 -7.31
N ASN A 36 -7.77 13.19 -6.12
CA ASN A 36 -8.05 14.60 -5.85
C ASN A 36 -7.19 15.52 -6.74
N VAL A 37 -5.92 15.15 -6.96
CA VAL A 37 -5.04 15.86 -7.89
C VAL A 37 -5.59 15.80 -9.32
N LEU A 38 -5.98 14.62 -9.80
CA LEU A 38 -6.58 14.49 -11.14
C LEU A 38 -7.84 15.34 -11.32
N ASN A 39 -8.75 15.29 -10.35
CA ASN A 39 -10.02 16.03 -10.42
C ASN A 39 -9.83 17.55 -10.40
N ARG A 40 -8.72 18.02 -9.83
CA ARG A 40 -8.41 19.45 -9.64
C ARG A 40 -7.20 19.86 -10.47
N TRP A 41 -6.86 19.13 -11.52
CA TRP A 41 -5.61 19.32 -12.28
C TRP A 41 -5.51 20.73 -12.89
N ASP A 42 -6.63 21.29 -13.34
CA ASP A 42 -6.67 22.62 -13.95
C ASP A 42 -6.84 23.76 -12.92
N GLU A 43 -6.84 23.45 -11.61
CA GLU A 43 -6.97 24.44 -10.55
C GLU A 43 -5.61 25.07 -10.17
N PRO A 44 -5.59 26.31 -9.67
CA PRO A 44 -4.34 27.01 -9.33
C PRO A 44 -3.48 26.32 -8.25
N ASP A 45 -4.06 25.47 -7.41
CA ASP A 45 -3.37 24.77 -6.32
C ASP A 45 -2.96 23.33 -6.68
N HIS A 46 -3.16 22.87 -7.92
CA HIS A 46 -2.89 21.48 -8.31
C HIS A 46 -1.44 21.06 -8.08
N GLU A 47 -0.46 21.96 -8.27
CA GLU A 47 0.96 21.66 -8.06
C GLU A 47 1.24 21.27 -6.60
N ALA A 48 0.69 22.02 -5.64
CA ALA A 48 0.87 21.74 -4.22
C ALA A 48 0.18 20.42 -3.81
N LEU A 49 -1.03 20.17 -4.35
CA LEU A 49 -1.74 18.90 -4.13
C LEU A 49 -0.95 17.72 -4.72
N LEU A 50 -0.38 17.88 -5.91
CA LEU A 50 0.43 16.87 -6.57
C LEU A 50 1.66 16.56 -5.73
N GLU A 51 2.39 17.60 -5.29
CA GLU A 51 3.59 17.46 -4.47
C GLU A 51 3.30 16.72 -3.16
N GLU A 52 2.19 17.03 -2.50
CA GLU A 52 1.73 16.35 -1.29
C GLU A 52 1.38 14.87 -1.55
N ALA A 53 0.59 14.60 -2.60
CA ALA A 53 0.17 13.26 -2.96
C ALA A 53 1.35 12.35 -3.36
N LEU A 54 2.29 12.86 -4.16
CA LEU A 54 3.47 12.12 -4.57
C LEU A 54 4.40 11.82 -3.38
N ARG A 55 4.60 12.78 -2.47
CA ARG A 55 5.36 12.53 -1.24
C ARG A 55 4.71 11.50 -0.33
N TYR A 56 3.39 11.54 -0.20
CA TYR A 56 2.65 10.53 0.55
C TYR A 56 2.84 9.14 -0.08
N ASN A 57 2.67 9.04 -1.40
CA ASN A 57 2.86 7.80 -2.14
C ASN A 57 4.29 7.26 -1.99
N GLN A 58 5.31 8.09 -2.17
CA GLN A 58 6.70 7.69 -2.01
C GLN A 58 6.99 7.14 -0.60
N ARG A 59 6.58 7.85 0.45
CA ARG A 59 6.80 7.42 1.85
C ARG A 59 6.12 6.09 2.14
N LEU A 60 4.91 5.89 1.64
CA LEU A 60 4.18 4.64 1.80
C LEU A 60 4.93 3.47 1.13
N TRP A 61 5.40 3.66 -0.10
CA TRP A 61 6.13 2.62 -0.82
C TRP A 61 7.54 2.36 -0.26
N THR A 62 8.22 3.36 0.27
CA THR A 62 9.46 3.18 1.05
C THR A 62 9.21 2.33 2.29
N PHE A 63 8.10 2.55 3.01
CA PHE A 63 7.74 1.71 4.15
C PHE A 63 7.52 0.25 3.74
N PHE A 64 6.75 0.01 2.67
CA PHE A 64 6.58 -1.34 2.14
C PHE A 64 7.88 -2.00 1.69
N GLN A 65 8.80 -1.26 1.07
CA GLN A 65 10.11 -1.80 0.71
C GLN A 65 10.89 -2.29 1.93
N VAL A 66 10.89 -1.51 3.02
CA VAL A 66 11.56 -1.90 4.27
C VAL A 66 10.94 -3.18 4.83
N GLU A 67 9.61 -3.22 4.96
CA GLU A 67 8.90 -4.41 5.49
C GLU A 67 9.12 -5.65 4.61
N LEU A 68 9.04 -5.51 3.29
CA LEU A 68 9.20 -6.62 2.33
C LEU A 68 10.64 -7.13 2.25
N SER A 69 11.62 -6.31 2.60
CA SER A 69 13.04 -6.67 2.60
C SER A 69 13.49 -7.32 3.92
N ALA A 70 12.64 -7.33 4.96
CA ALA A 70 12.95 -7.96 6.23
C ALA A 70 13.03 -9.50 6.07
N ASP A 71 14.07 -10.11 6.66
CA ASP A 71 14.30 -11.56 6.56
C ASP A 71 13.17 -12.38 7.18
N ASP A 72 12.54 -11.84 8.23
CA ASP A 72 11.44 -12.43 8.99
C ASP A 72 10.04 -12.10 8.44
N ASN A 73 9.96 -11.46 7.26
CA ASN A 73 8.68 -11.16 6.63
C ASN A 73 7.91 -12.46 6.31
N PRO A 74 6.65 -12.62 6.77
CA PRO A 74 5.92 -13.88 6.69
C PRO A 74 5.42 -14.23 5.28
N LEU A 75 5.53 -13.31 4.31
CA LEU A 75 5.08 -13.56 2.94
C LEU A 75 6.01 -14.52 2.19
N PRO A 76 5.48 -15.35 1.26
CA PRO A 76 6.29 -16.19 0.40
C PRO A 76 7.32 -15.38 -0.39
N ARG A 77 8.56 -15.87 -0.48
CA ARG A 77 9.68 -15.17 -1.13
C ARG A 77 9.34 -14.63 -2.53
N ALA A 78 8.72 -15.44 -3.37
CA ALA A 78 8.35 -15.04 -4.74
C ALA A 78 7.34 -13.87 -4.75
N LEU A 79 6.41 -13.84 -3.78
CA LEU A 79 5.48 -12.71 -3.64
C LEU A 79 6.22 -11.44 -3.20
N ARG A 80 7.17 -11.55 -2.27
CA ARG A 80 8.01 -10.41 -1.85
C ARG A 80 8.82 -9.86 -3.01
N GLU A 81 9.47 -10.71 -3.80
CA GLU A 81 10.26 -10.30 -4.97
C GLU A 81 9.40 -9.60 -6.03
N ASN A 82 8.18 -10.08 -6.27
CA ASN A 82 7.23 -9.42 -7.17
C ASN A 82 6.79 -8.04 -6.65
N LEU A 83 6.50 -7.92 -5.35
CA LEU A 83 6.10 -6.65 -4.74
C LEU A 83 7.26 -5.65 -4.68
N LEU A 84 8.49 -6.10 -4.44
CA LEU A 84 9.69 -5.27 -4.52
C LEU A 84 9.97 -4.79 -5.95
N SER A 85 9.73 -5.63 -6.96
CA SER A 85 9.85 -5.21 -8.36
C SER A 85 8.79 -4.15 -8.71
N LEU A 86 7.57 -4.31 -8.18
CA LEU A 86 6.49 -3.34 -8.34
C LEU A 86 6.81 -2.01 -7.64
N SER A 87 7.43 -2.04 -6.45
CA SER A 87 7.78 -0.82 -5.71
C SER A 87 8.80 0.02 -6.47
N VAL A 88 9.79 -0.61 -7.12
CA VAL A 88 10.74 0.09 -8.00
C VAL A 88 10.03 0.79 -9.16
N PHE A 89 9.03 0.13 -9.77
CA PHE A 89 8.22 0.78 -10.81
C PHE A 89 7.47 2.00 -10.26
N VAL A 90 6.86 1.88 -9.08
CA VAL A 90 6.13 2.98 -8.43
C VAL A 90 7.05 4.15 -8.10
N ASP A 91 8.25 3.89 -7.59
CA ASP A 91 9.24 4.94 -7.30
C ASP A 91 9.64 5.69 -8.58
N ASN A 92 9.96 4.96 -9.64
CA ASN A 92 10.33 5.54 -10.93
C ASN A 92 9.20 6.42 -11.49
N ARG A 93 7.96 5.95 -11.45
CA ARG A 93 6.79 6.73 -11.90
C ARG A 93 6.51 7.93 -11.00
N THR A 94 6.68 7.78 -9.69
CA THR A 94 6.53 8.89 -8.73
C THR A 94 7.57 9.99 -9.01
N PHE A 95 8.83 9.61 -9.23
CA PHE A 95 9.90 10.53 -9.58
C PHE A 95 9.69 11.21 -10.95
N GLU A 96 9.20 10.45 -11.93
CA GLU A 96 8.83 10.99 -13.24
C GLU A 96 7.75 12.07 -13.11
N LEU A 97 6.74 11.85 -12.27
CA LEU A 97 5.68 12.82 -12.00
C LEU A 97 6.17 14.06 -11.23
N MET A 98 7.19 13.93 -10.38
CA MET A 98 7.81 15.07 -9.69
C MET A 98 8.61 15.96 -10.64
N THR A 99 9.16 15.41 -11.72
CA THR A 99 10.07 16.12 -12.65
C THR A 99 9.41 16.54 -13.95
N ASN A 100 8.45 15.76 -14.43
CA ASN A 100 7.67 16.02 -15.64
C ASN A 100 6.19 15.65 -15.40
N PRO A 101 5.45 16.52 -14.68
CA PRO A 101 4.05 16.29 -14.32
C PRO A 101 3.17 16.12 -15.56
N ALA A 102 2.36 15.07 -15.56
CA ALA A 102 1.31 14.87 -16.55
C ALA A 102 0.16 14.05 -15.91
N PRO A 103 -1.11 14.45 -16.10
CA PRO A 103 -2.23 13.85 -15.38
C PRO A 103 -2.38 12.35 -15.70
N GLU A 104 -2.23 11.95 -16.96
CA GLU A 104 -2.35 10.55 -17.40
C GLU A 104 -1.34 9.61 -16.74
N LYS A 105 -0.25 10.15 -16.19
CA LYS A 105 0.76 9.35 -15.50
C LYS A 105 0.31 8.93 -14.10
N LEU A 106 -0.68 9.60 -13.51
CA LEU A 106 -1.24 9.28 -12.18
C LEU A 106 -2.11 8.02 -12.19
N ASP A 107 -2.75 7.70 -13.32
CA ASP A 107 -3.70 6.59 -13.43
C ASP A 107 -3.11 5.25 -13.04
N ILE A 108 -1.85 4.99 -13.41
CA ILE A 108 -1.19 3.73 -13.06
C ILE A 108 -0.89 3.64 -11.55
N LEU A 109 -0.50 4.75 -10.91
CA LEU A 109 -0.26 4.77 -9.47
C LEU A 109 -1.56 4.52 -8.70
N ILE A 110 -2.65 5.17 -9.13
CA ILE A 110 -3.98 4.96 -8.57
C ILE A 110 -4.41 3.50 -8.72
N THR A 111 -4.25 2.93 -9.91
CA THR A 111 -4.66 1.55 -10.22
C THR A 111 -3.88 0.54 -9.38
N ILE A 112 -2.56 0.69 -9.30
CA ILE A 112 -1.71 -0.17 -8.47
C ILE A 112 -2.16 -0.09 -7.00
N ASN A 113 -2.26 1.12 -6.43
CA ASN A 113 -2.61 1.27 -5.02
C ASN A 113 -4.01 0.70 -4.71
N LYS A 114 -5.00 0.89 -5.61
CA LYS A 114 -6.34 0.30 -5.48
C LYS A 114 -6.29 -1.23 -5.49
N ASN A 115 -5.57 -1.81 -6.44
CA ASN A 115 -5.50 -3.27 -6.60
C ASN A 115 -4.81 -3.93 -5.40
N ILE A 116 -3.73 -3.35 -4.88
CA ILE A 116 -3.05 -3.86 -3.69
C ILE A 116 -3.96 -3.70 -2.46
N ALA A 117 -4.62 -2.55 -2.28
CA ALA A 117 -5.57 -2.37 -1.18
C ALA A 117 -6.71 -3.37 -1.21
N ALA A 118 -7.24 -3.69 -2.40
CA ALA A 118 -8.28 -4.70 -2.57
C ALA A 118 -7.76 -6.10 -2.19
N GLY A 119 -6.61 -6.52 -2.75
CA GLY A 119 -6.03 -7.82 -2.44
C GLY A 119 -5.67 -8.04 -0.97
N LEU A 120 -5.26 -6.98 -0.25
CA LEU A 120 -5.01 -7.05 1.19
C LEU A 120 -6.30 -7.21 2.02
N ARG A 121 -7.40 -6.58 1.59
CA ARG A 121 -8.72 -6.76 2.24
C ARG A 121 -9.30 -8.15 2.00
N ASP A 122 -9.18 -8.67 0.78
CA ASP A 122 -9.74 -9.98 0.45
C ASP A 122 -9.03 -11.09 1.25
N GLN A 123 -7.71 -11.00 1.42
CA GLN A 123 -6.96 -11.88 2.32
C GLN A 123 -7.40 -11.74 3.79
N ALA A 124 -7.69 -10.52 4.26
CA ALA A 124 -8.18 -10.31 5.61
C ALA A 124 -9.60 -10.87 5.83
N ALA A 125 -10.46 -10.83 4.80
CA ALA A 125 -11.81 -11.39 4.85
C ALA A 125 -11.81 -12.92 4.81
N ASP A 126 -10.94 -13.53 3.99
CA ASP A 126 -10.80 -14.99 3.91
C ASP A 126 -10.32 -15.61 5.23
N THR A 127 -9.44 -14.93 5.98
CA THR A 127 -9.02 -15.40 7.31
C THR A 127 -10.16 -15.37 8.34
N ILE A 128 -11.11 -14.43 8.23
CA ILE A 128 -12.27 -14.34 9.15
C ILE A 128 -13.33 -15.40 8.81
N GLY A 129 -13.37 -15.89 7.57
CA GLY A 129 -14.39 -16.82 7.07
C GLY A 129 -14.13 -18.31 7.33
N GLN A 130 -12.99 -18.71 7.91
CA GLN A 130 -12.65 -20.12 8.14
C GLN A 130 -12.91 -20.63 9.58
N ASP A 131 -13.44 -19.79 10.46
CA ASP A 131 -13.79 -20.15 11.86
C ASP A 131 -15.29 -20.51 12.07
N GLY A 132 -15.95 -21.01 11.02
CA GLY A 132 -17.37 -21.42 11.04
C GLY A 132 -17.60 -22.93 11.17
#